data_AF-A0A937ZKF3-F1
#
_entry.id   AF-A0A937ZKF3-F1
#
_cell.length_a   1.000
_cell.length_b   1.000
_cell.length_c   1.000
_cell.angle_alpha   90.00
_cell.angle_beta   90.00
_cell.angle_gamma   90.00
#
_symmetry.space_group_name_H-M   'P 1'
#
loop_
_entity.id
_entity.type
_entity.pdbx_description
1 polymer ?
#
loop_
_entity_poly.entity_id
_entity_poly.type
_entity_poly.pdbx_seq_one_letter_code
_entity_poly.pdbx_strand_id
1 'polypeptide(L)' 'AGGLFAFLMSFDEVVIAYFISKAGSTTLPVKMFSSIQWEISPVLAAVSTFLTVVSLIICLIGALFQKKE' A
#
# COMPACT_ATOMS: atom_id res chain seq x y z
N ALA A 1 -5.15 -2.01 20.63
CA ALA A 1 -3.83 -2.31 20.03
C ALA A 1 -3.95 -2.91 18.60
N GLY A 2 -4.69 -2.28 17.68
CA GLY A 2 -4.90 -2.85 16.32
C GLY A 2 -4.90 -1.85 15.15
N GLY A 3 -4.70 -0.56 15.42
CA GLY A 3 -4.84 0.50 14.40
C GLY A 3 -3.80 0.42 13.28
N LEU A 4 -2.56 0.03 13.60
CA LEU A 4 -1.50 -0.09 12.60
C LEU A 4 -1.75 -1.25 11.62
N PHE A 5 -2.19 -2.40 12.13
CA PHE A 5 -2.55 -3.56 11.30
C PHE A 5 -3.74 -3.26 10.39
N ALA A 6 -4.78 -2.59 10.93
CA ALA A 6 -5.93 -2.18 10.13
C ALA A 6 -5.55 -1.18 9.01
N PHE A 7 -4.61 -0.26 9.28
CA PHE A 7 -4.10 0.66 8.26
C PHE A 7 -3.33 -0.06 7.15
N LEU A 8 -2.42 -0.97 7.49
CA LEU A 8 -1.67 -1.75 6.50
C LEU A 8 -2.60 -2.62 5.63
N MET A 9 -3.61 -3.25 6.24
CA MET A 9 -4.61 -4.06 5.52
C MET A 9 -5.41 -3.24 4.50
N SER A 10 -5.64 -1.94 4.75
CA SER A 10 -6.41 -1.09 3.84
C SER A 10 -5.76 -0.86 2.48
N PHE A 11 -4.43 -1.01 2.37
CA PHE A 11 -3.72 -0.87 1.10
C PHE A 11 -3.85 -2.11 0.20
N ASP A 12 -4.28 -3.26 0.76
CA ASP A 12 -4.46 -4.51 0.02
C ASP A 12 -5.84 -4.61 -0.67
N GLU A 13 -6.81 -3.79 -0.24
CA GLU A 13 -8.18 -3.79 -0.74
C GLU A 13 -8.36 -3.01 -2.07
N VAL A 14 -7.47 -3.22 -3.02
CA VAL A 14 -7.48 -2.50 -4.32
C VAL A 14 -8.69 -2.87 -5.19
N VAL A 15 -9.17 -4.12 -5.10
CA VAL A 15 -10.33 -4.59 -5.88
C VAL A 15 -11.60 -3.87 -5.42
N ILE A 16 -11.82 -3.80 -4.11
CA ILE A 16 -12.99 -3.11 -3.54
C ILE A 16 -12.90 -1.61 -3.83
N ALA A 17 -11.72 -1.01 -3.67
CA ALA A 17 -11.49 0.39 -4.01
C ALA A 17 -11.75 0.69 -5.50
N TYR A 18 -11.45 -0.24 -6.41
CA TYR A 18 -11.69 -0.08 -7.83
C TYR A 18 -13.18 -0.03 -8.19
N PHE A 19 -14.01 -0.86 -7.54
CA PHE A 19 -15.46 -0.90 -7.79
C PHE A 19 -16.24 0.24 -7.11
N ILE A 20 -15.74 0.77 -6.00
CA ILE A 20 -16.37 1.89 -5.26
C ILE A 20 -15.87 3.26 -5.72
N SER A 21 -14.66 3.36 -6.28
CA SER A 21 -14.09 4.66 -6.64
C SER A 21 -14.86 5.33 -7.79
N LYS A 22 -15.20 6.60 -7.60
CA LYS A 22 -15.89 7.43 -8.60
C LYS A 22 -14.89 7.96 -9.63
N ALA A 23 -15.33 8.11 -10.90
CA ALA A 23 -14.53 8.73 -11.95
C ALA A 23 -14.01 10.12 -11.48
N GLY A 24 -12.69 10.23 -11.27
CA GLY A 24 -12.02 11.44 -10.78
C GLY A 24 -11.21 11.27 -9.49
N SER A 25 -11.46 10.23 -8.67
CA SER A 25 -10.72 9.98 -7.42
C SER A 25 -9.83 8.73 -7.53
N THR A 26 -8.73 8.82 -8.27
CA THR A 26 -7.77 7.70 -8.33
C THR A 26 -6.93 7.66 -7.04
N THR A 27 -7.19 6.69 -6.18
CA THR A 27 -6.35 6.42 -5.01
C THR A 27 -5.02 5.83 -5.47
N LEU A 28 -3.98 5.96 -4.64
CA LEU A 28 -2.65 5.42 -4.97
C LEU A 28 -2.69 3.94 -5.40
N PRO A 29 -3.39 3.02 -4.69
CA PRO A 29 -3.48 1.61 -5.11
C PRO A 29 -4.22 1.43 -6.44
N VAL A 30 -5.31 2.17 -6.66
CA VAL A 30 -6.09 2.09 -7.91
C VAL A 30 -5.28 2.59 -9.10
N LYS A 31 -4.49 3.66 -8.92
CA LYS A 31 -3.58 4.18 -9.96
C LYS A 31 -2.45 3.19 -10.26
N MET A 32 -1.91 2.54 -9.22
CA MET A 32 -0.90 1.49 -9.40
C MET A 32 -1.47 0.31 -10.18
N PHE A 33 -2.65 -0.18 -9.81
CA PHE A 33 -3.34 -1.28 -10.49
C PHE A 33 -3.69 -0.94 -11.95
N SER A 34 -4.20 0.26 -12.21
CA SER A 34 -4.47 0.74 -13.57
C SER A 34 -3.16 0.86 -14.38
N SER A 35 -2.07 1.34 -13.78
CA SER A 35 -0.77 1.42 -14.47
C SER A 35 -0.26 0.03 -14.88
N ILE A 36 -0.45 -1.01 -14.07
CA ILE A 36 -0.11 -2.40 -14.46
C ILE A 36 -0.88 -2.85 -15.71
N GLN A 37 -2.15 -2.47 -15.82
CA GLN A 37 -3.04 -2.89 -16.91
C GLN A 37 -2.75 -2.19 -18.23
N TRP A 38 -2.32 -0.92 -18.20
CA TRP A 38 -2.20 -0.08 -19.40
C TRP A 38 -0.75 0.13 -19.85
N GLU A 39 0.20 0.41 -18.94
CA GLU A 39 1.64 0.59 -19.26
C GLU A 39 2.52 0.34 -18.01
N ILE A 40 3.39 -0.68 -18.05
CA ILE A 40 4.39 -0.92 -16.99
C ILE A 40 5.46 0.17 -17.06
N SER A 41 5.19 1.32 -16.44
CA SER A 41 6.16 2.39 -16.29
C SER A 41 7.21 2.02 -15.22
N PRO A 42 8.51 2.30 -15.43
CA PRO A 42 9.54 2.09 -14.41
C PRO A 42 9.27 2.88 -13.12
N VAL A 43 8.46 3.95 -13.19
CA VAL A 43 8.01 4.73 -12.03
C VAL A 43 7.12 3.90 -11.09
N LEU A 44 6.29 3.01 -11.63
CA LEU A 44 5.42 2.15 -10.83
C LEU A 44 6.23 1.19 -9.96
N ALA A 45 7.28 0.59 -10.54
CA ALA A 45 8.19 -0.32 -9.83
C ALA A 45 8.99 0.42 -8.74
N ALA A 46 9.36 1.68 -8.97
CA ALA A 46 10.01 2.51 -7.95
C ALA A 46 9.07 2.82 -6.77
N VAL A 47 7.79 3.12 -7.05
CA VAL A 47 6.79 3.40 -6.01
C VAL A 47 6.46 2.14 -5.20
N SER A 48 6.30 0.98 -5.84
CA SER A 48 6.02 -0.28 -5.13
C SER A 48 7.15 -0.68 -4.19
N THR A 49 8.40 -0.64 -4.67
CA THR A 49 9.58 -0.95 -3.84
C THR A 49 9.73 0.03 -2.67
N PHE A 50 9.49 1.32 -2.89
CA PHE A 50 9.48 2.31 -1.82
C PHE A 50 8.41 2.01 -0.77
N LEU A 51 7.17 1.70 -1.18
CA LEU A 51 6.07 1.37 -0.28
C LEU A 51 6.39 0.10 0.54
N THR A 52 6.95 -0.93 -0.11
CA THR A 52 7.40 -2.16 0.56
C THR A 52 8.48 -1.87 1.61
N VAL A 53 9.48 -1.05 1.28
CA VAL A 53 10.55 -0.68 2.22
C VAL A 53 9.98 0.09 3.42
N VAL A 54 9.07 1.04 3.20
CA VAL A 54 8.41 1.79 4.27
C VAL A 54 7.61 0.85 5.18
N SER A 55 6.81 -0.04 4.60
CA SER A 55 6.05 -1.03 5.38
C SER A 55 6.95 -1.97 6.19
N LEU A 56 8.08 -2.41 5.62
CA LEU A 56 9.09 -3.21 6.32
C LEU A 56 9.72 -2.44 7.49
N ILE A 57 10.07 -1.17 7.30
CA ILE A 57 10.63 -0.32 8.37
C ILE A 57 9.62 -0.16 9.50
N ILE A 58 8.37 0.14 9.19
CA ILE A 58 7.31 0.31 10.20
C ILE A 58 7.09 -1.00 10.97
N CYS A 59 7.07 -2.14 10.26
CA CYS A 59 6.94 -3.46 10.87
C CYS A 59 8.14 -3.78 11.77
N LEU A 60 9.37 -3.53 11.32
CA LEU A 60 10.59 -3.75 12.08
C LEU A 60 10.65 -2.86 13.34
N ILE A 61 10.26 -1.59 13.24
CA ILE A 61 10.18 -0.70 14.41
C ILE A 61 9.16 -1.25 15.41
N GLY A 62 7.97 -1.65 14.94
CA GLY A 62 6.95 -2.27 15.79
C GLY A 62 7.42 -3.58 16.44
N ALA A 63 8.18 -4.41 15.71
CA ALA A 63 8.74 -5.66 16.21
C ALA A 63 9.88 -5.43 17.22
N LEU A 64 10.75 -4.45 16.99
CA LEU A 64 11.81 -4.08 17.93
C LEU A 64 11.24 -3.47 19.23
N PHE A 65 10.14 -2.72 19.13
CA PHE A 65 9.43 -2.21 20.30
C PHE A 65 8.76 -3.35 21.10
N GLN A 66 8.20 -4.37 20.44
CA GLN A 66 7.64 -5.55 21.12
C GLN A 66 8.71 -6.42 21.80
N LYS A 67 9.94 -6.48 21.28
CA LYS A 67 11.01 -7.29 21.86
C LYS A 67 11.62 -6.69 23.14
N LYS A 68 11.24 -5.45 23.49
CA LYS A 68 11.74 -4.74 24.68
C LYS A 68 10.79 -4.83 25.89
N GLU A 69 9.61 -5.41 25.71
CA GLU A 69 8.73 -5.90 26.79
C GLU A 69 8.90 -7.42 26.96
#